data_AF-A0A8X6P993-F1
#
_entry.id   AF-A0A8X6P993-F1
#
_cell.length_a   1.000
_cell.length_b   1.000
_cell.length_c   1.000
_cell.angle_alpha   90.00
_cell.angle_beta   90.00
_cell.angle_gamma   90.00
#
_symmetry.space_group_name_H-M   'P 1'
#
loop_
_entity.id
_entity.type
_entity.pdbx_description
1 polymer ?
#
loop_
_entity_poly.entity_id
_entity_poly.type
_entity_poly.pdbx_seq_one_letter_code
_entity_poly.pdbx_strand_id
1 'polypeptide(L)' 'MKLAGSSATKENLISWFKQKRKSGSTTDKWGSQLHRIAVALYLADESIFSPGNSTGQEISYELTIQLLRRLSV' A
#
# COMPACT_ATOMS: atom_id res chain seq x y z
N MET A 1 -9.25 -17.01 4.29
CA MET A 1 -10.13 -16.24 5.20
C MET A 1 -10.44 -14.91 4.55
N LYS A 2 -11.66 -14.73 4.01
CA LYS A 2 -12.12 -13.43 3.53
C LYS A 2 -12.49 -12.63 4.77
N LEU A 3 -11.87 -11.48 5.00
CA LEU A 3 -12.27 -10.59 6.10
C LEU A 3 -13.71 -10.14 5.79
N ALA A 4 -14.68 -10.82 6.40
CA ALA A 4 -16.08 -10.41 6.40
C ALA A 4 -16.26 -9.23 7.35
N GLY A 5 -15.46 -8.17 7.17
CA GLY A 5 -15.81 -6.84 7.63
C GLY A 5 -16.84 -6.28 6.66
N SER A 6 -17.84 -5.54 7.15
CA SER A 6 -18.76 -4.82 6.26
C SER A 6 -17.96 -3.94 5.28
N SER A 7 -18.50 -3.64 4.09
CA SER A 7 -17.84 -2.76 3.10
C SER A 7 -17.27 -1.49 3.75
N ALA A 8 -17.98 -0.95 4.74
CA ALA A 8 -17.57 0.20 5.53
C ALA A 8 -16.26 -0.02 6.31
N THR A 9 -16.04 -1.20 6.93
CA THR A 9 -14.80 -1.49 7.66
C THR A 9 -13.60 -1.54 6.71
N LYS A 10 -13.80 -2.13 5.52
CA LYS A 10 -12.79 -2.20 4.47
C LYS A 10 -12.45 -0.81 3.93
N GLU A 11 -13.46 -0.01 3.59
CA GLU A 11 -13.29 1.37 3.09
C GLU A 11 -12.61 2.27 4.13
N ASN A 12 -12.98 2.14 5.41
CA ASN A 12 -12.35 2.87 6.51
C ASN A 12 -10.86 2.53 6.65
N LEU A 13 -10.50 1.24 6.53
CA LEU A 13 -9.10 0.82 6.58
C LEU A 13 -8.29 1.43 5.41
N ILE A 14 -8.85 1.37 4.20
CA ILE A 14 -8.21 1.93 3.00
C ILE A 14 -8.04 3.44 3.14
N SER A 15 -9.08 4.14 3.61
CA SER A 15 -9.04 5.59 3.87
C SER A 15 -7.99 5.94 4.92
N TRP A 16 -7.93 5.19 6.02
CA TRP A 16 -6.93 5.37 7.08
C TRP A 16 -5.49 5.22 6.57
N PHE A 17 -5.22 4.21 5.75
CA PHE A 17 -3.91 4.04 5.12
C PHE A 17 -3.57 5.19 4.16
N LYS A 18 -4.55 5.67 3.37
CA LYS A 18 -4.35 6.84 2.50
C LYS A 18 -4.02 8.11 3.29
N GLN A 19 -4.58 8.28 4.49
CA GLN A 19 -4.25 9.42 5.37
C GLN A 19 -2.83 9.32 5.95
N LYS A 20 -2.30 8.11 6.14
CA LYS A 20 -0.92 7.88 6.60
C LYS A 20 0.13 8.22 5.54
N ARG A 21 -0.27 8.35 4.28
CA ARG A 21 0.61 8.71 3.15
C ARG A 21 1.19 10.11 3.35
N LYS A 22 2.52 10.23 3.37
CA LYS A 22 3.21 11.52 3.49
C LYS A 22 3.08 12.33 2.20
N SER A 23 2.84 13.63 2.33
CA SER A 23 2.61 14.59 1.22
C SER A 23 3.90 15.15 0.57
N GLY A 24 5.06 14.52 0.75
CA GLY A 24 6.35 15.09 0.36
C GLY A 24 7.23 14.22 -0.55
N SER A 25 8.01 13.31 0.04
CA SER A 25 9.05 12.52 -0.65
C SER A 25 8.46 11.59 -1.72
N THR A 26 9.12 11.42 -2.86
CA THR A 26 8.72 10.44 -3.89
C THR A 26 9.07 8.99 -3.54
N THR A 27 9.92 8.75 -2.53
CA THR A 27 10.46 7.40 -2.23
C THR A 27 10.34 7.00 -0.74
N ASP A 28 9.47 7.67 0.01
CA ASP A 28 9.19 7.35 1.43
C ASP A 28 7.75 7.77 1.83
N LYS A 29 6.79 7.76 0.90
CA LYS A 29 5.42 8.21 1.21
C LYS A 29 4.73 7.29 2.20
N TRP A 30 5.07 6.01 2.16
CA TRP A 30 4.45 4.96 2.97
C TRP A 30 5.35 4.47 4.12
N GLY A 31 6.58 4.99 4.21
CA GLY A 31 7.50 4.69 5.29
C GLY A 31 8.14 3.30 5.24
N SER A 32 8.88 2.96 6.29
CA SER A 32 9.58 1.68 6.44
C SER A 32 8.66 0.46 6.53
N GLN A 33 7.39 0.66 6.89
CA GLN A 33 6.38 -0.39 7.01
C GLN A 33 5.55 -0.61 5.74
N LEU A 34 5.90 0.04 4.62
CA LEU A 34 5.25 -0.10 3.31
C LEU A 34 4.90 -1.56 2.95
N HIS A 35 5.80 -2.52 3.19
CA HIS A 35 5.54 -3.95 2.91
C HIS A 35 4.34 -4.52 3.70
N ARG A 36 4.17 -4.15 4.98
CA ARG A 36 3.01 -4.56 5.80
C ARG A 36 1.74 -3.87 5.34
N ILE A 37 1.85 -2.60 4.95
CA ILE A 37 0.74 -1.81 4.41
C ILE A 37 0.25 -2.44 3.10
N ALA A 38 1.18 -2.80 2.21
CA ALA A 38 0.85 -3.44 0.94
C ALA A 38 0.09 -4.75 1.13
N VAL A 39 0.56 -5.61 2.03
CA VAL A 39 -0.11 -6.88 2.38
C VAL A 39 -1.50 -6.61 2.99
N ALA A 40 -1.60 -5.68 3.95
CA ALA A 40 -2.88 -5.35 4.57
C ALA A 40 -3.91 -4.81 3.56
N LEU A 41 -3.47 -3.95 2.64
CA LEU A 41 -4.32 -3.41 1.58
C LEU A 41 -4.72 -4.50 0.58
N TYR A 42 -3.82 -5.40 0.19
CA TYR A 42 -4.15 -6.51 -0.70
C TYR A 42 -5.17 -7.47 -0.08
N LEU A 43 -4.98 -7.83 1.20
CA LEU A 43 -5.93 -8.68 1.94
C LEU A 43 -7.30 -8.02 2.14
N ALA A 44 -7.34 -6.69 2.24
CA ALA A 44 -8.57 -5.93 2.33
C ALA A 44 -9.26 -5.80 0.96
N ASP A 45 -8.50 -5.44 -0.07
CA ASP A 45 -8.95 -5.22 -1.44
C ASP A 45 -7.86 -5.51 -2.47
N GLU A 46 -7.97 -6.66 -3.13
CA GLU A 46 -7.04 -7.02 -4.20
C GLU A 46 -7.09 -6.02 -5.38
N SER A 47 -8.22 -5.35 -5.59
CA SER A 47 -8.38 -4.36 -6.69
C SER A 47 -7.52 -3.11 -6.51
N ILE A 48 -6.96 -2.88 -5.31
CA ILE A 48 -5.98 -1.82 -5.07
C ILE A 48 -4.74 -1.99 -5.93
N PHE A 49 -4.37 -3.23 -6.24
CA PHE A 49 -3.20 -3.55 -7.07
C PHE A 49 -3.56 -3.89 -8.52
N SER A 50 -4.81 -3.72 -8.92
CA SER A 50 -5.23 -3.86 -10.32
C SER A 50 -4.65 -2.74 -11.20
N PRO A 51 -4.44 -3.01 -12.50
CA PRO A 51 -4.03 -2.00 -13.47
C PRO A 51 -4.96 -0.77 -13.43
N GLY A 52 -4.40 0.44 -13.44
CA GLY A 52 -5.14 1.69 -13.38
C GLY A 52 -5.37 2.25 -11.98
N ASN A 53 -5.05 1.50 -10.91
CA ASN A 53 -5.11 2.02 -9.55
C ASN A 53 -3.81 2.76 -9.18
N SER A 54 -3.88 4.08 -9.06
CA SER A 54 -2.72 4.93 -8.74
C SER A 54 -2.11 4.65 -7.37
N THR A 55 -2.91 4.18 -6.39
CA THR A 55 -2.40 3.83 -5.06
C THR A 55 -1.56 2.56 -5.13
N GLY A 56 -2.05 1.52 -5.80
CA GLY A 56 -1.30 0.28 -5.99
C GLY A 56 -0.01 0.48 -6.79
N GLN A 57 -0.06 1.31 -7.83
CA GLN A 57 1.12 1.65 -8.62
C GLN A 57 2.20 2.34 -7.79
N GLU A 58 1.80 3.33 -6.97
CA GLU A 58 2.73 4.04 -6.09
C GLU A 58 3.38 3.11 -5.05
N ILE A 59 2.58 2.27 -4.38
CA ILE A 59 3.09 1.30 -3.39
C ILE A 59 4.05 0.31 -4.04
N SER A 60 3.71 -0.19 -5.23
CA SER A 60 4.54 -1.15 -5.98
C SER A 60 5.87 -0.54 -6.41
N TYR A 61 5.84 0.74 -6.83
CA TYR A 61 7.04 1.49 -7.18
C TYR A 61 7.97 1.66 -5.97
N GLU A 62 7.45 2.13 -4.82
CA GLU A 62 8.26 2.27 -3.61
C GLU A 62 8.81 0.93 -3.11
N LEU A 63 8.03 -0.16 -3.22
CA LEU A 63 8.47 -1.50 -2.84
C LEU A 63 9.66 -1.94 -3.70
N THR A 64 9.57 -1.69 -5.00
CA THR A 64 10.64 -2.00 -5.96
C THR A 64 11.91 -1.24 -5.62
N ILE A 65 11.81 0.07 -5.35
CA ILE A 65 12.96 0.88 -4.94
C ILE A 65 13.58 0.37 -3.63
N GLN A 66 12.75 0.03 -2.62
CA GLN A 66 13.25 -0.51 -1.34
C GLN A 66 13.95 -1.87 -1.52
N LEU A 67 13.44 -2.74 -2.39
CA LEU A 67 14.06 -4.03 -2.70
C LEU A 67 15.37 -3.86 -3.45
N LEU A 68 15.39 -3.00 -4.48
CA LEU A 68 16.61 -2.71 -5.24
C LEU A 68 17.72 -2.15 -4.34
N ARG A 69 17.39 -1.24 -3.42
CA ARG A 69 18.35 -0.73 -2.43
C ARG A 69 18.93 -1.80 -1.50
N ARG A 70 18.17 -2.87 -1.21
CA ARG A 70 18.65 -4.00 -0.40
C ARG A 70 19.52 -4.96 -1.20
N LEU A 71 19.27 -5.08 -2.51
CA LEU A 71 19.99 -5.96 -3.41
C LEU A 71 21.27 -5.33 -3.99
N SER A 72 21.38 -4.00 -3.97
CA SER A 72 22.57 -3.29 -4.43
C SER A 72 23.70 -3.26 -3.38
N VAL A 73 23.69 -4.18 -2.42
CA VAL A 73 24.67 -4.36 -1.35
C VAL A 73 25.50 -5.60 -1.64
#